data_AF-X0YBE9-F1
#
_entry.id   AF-X0YBE9-F1
#
_cell.length_a   1.000
_cell.length_b   1.000
_cell.length_c   1.000
_cell.angle_alpha   90.00
_cell.angle_beta   90.00
_cell.angle_gamma   90.00
#
_symmetry.space_group_name_H-M   'P 1'
#
loop_
_entity.id
_entity.type
_entity.pdbx_description
1 polymer ?
#
loop_
_entity_poly.entity_id
_entity_poly.type
_entity_poly.pdbx_seq_one_letter_code
_entity_poly.pdbx_strand_id
1 'polypeptide(L)'
;VAAHLEPEILLIDEVLAVGDAEFQKKCLNKMQSVGQEGRTVLFVSHNIPAVTRLCSRAILLNHSMIIDDGPSAKVVKNYLTSDVGVPAAREWSNVPTAPSGEFTRIRAVRVKTENGEGIDTIDIRRSFGIEMLWEVIKSGHDLSPHFSFNNESGDLVFVTIDLDYEWRGKIRPLGRFRSTAWVPGNLLAEGLLYVDCFLYDNTLNVPDCSEKPAISFQIVDTCEGDSARG
;
A
#
# COMPACT_ATOMS: atom_id res chain seq x y z
N VAL A 1 -6.19 -30.45 8.77
CA VAL A 1 -6.84 -31.32 9.78
C VAL A 1 -8.11 -30.69 10.36
N ALA A 2 -8.13 -29.39 10.69
CA ALA A 2 -9.35 -28.70 11.18
C ALA A 2 -10.52 -28.60 10.18
N ALA A 3 -10.25 -28.60 8.87
CA ALA A 3 -11.28 -28.49 7.81
C ALA A 3 -12.29 -29.67 7.74
N HIS A 4 -12.01 -30.78 8.44
CA HIS A 4 -12.89 -31.96 8.50
C HIS A 4 -13.65 -32.08 9.83
N LEU A 5 -13.51 -31.10 10.72
CA LEU A 5 -14.30 -31.00 11.94
C LEU A 5 -15.58 -30.21 11.65
N GLU A 6 -16.64 -30.47 12.41
CA GLU A 6 -17.93 -29.77 12.31
C GLU A 6 -18.17 -28.85 13.52
N PRO A 7 -17.32 -27.84 13.78
CA PRO A 7 -17.52 -26.95 14.91
C PRO A 7 -18.63 -25.94 14.63
N GLU A 8 -19.36 -25.54 15.68
CA GLU A 8 -20.32 -24.43 15.64
C GLU A 8 -19.62 -23.06 15.53
N ILE A 9 -18.43 -22.95 16.13
CA ILE A 9 -17.57 -21.75 16.13
C ILE A 9 -16.16 -22.14 15.69
N LEU A 10 -15.67 -21.50 14.63
CA LEU A 10 -14.32 -21.68 14.11
C LEU A 10 -13.50 -20.42 14.37
N LEU A 11 -12.48 -20.52 15.22
CA LEU A 11 -11.52 -19.45 15.48
C LEU A 11 -10.27 -19.65 14.62
N ILE A 12 -9.89 -18.63 13.86
CA ILE A 12 -8.74 -18.67 12.98
C ILE A 12 -7.90 -17.42 13.25
N ASP A 13 -6.69 -17.64 13.76
CA ASP A 13 -5.71 -16.60 14.02
C ASP A 13 -4.53 -16.77 13.06
N GLU A 14 -4.46 -15.91 12.05
CA GLU A 14 -3.30 -15.70 11.19
C GLU A 14 -2.60 -16.97 10.62
N VAL A 15 -3.36 -17.99 10.24
CA VAL A 15 -2.81 -19.26 9.67
C VAL A 15 -2.77 -19.26 8.13
N LEU A 16 -2.45 -18.12 7.49
CA LEU A 16 -2.12 -18.11 6.06
C LEU A 16 -0.62 -18.23 5.81
N ALA A 17 0.23 -18.11 6.83
CA ALA A 17 1.69 -18.14 6.70
C ALA A 17 2.29 -19.54 6.37
N VAL A 18 1.48 -20.57 6.14
CA VAL A 18 1.95 -21.94 5.89
C VAL A 18 1.30 -22.53 4.63
N GLY A 19 2.11 -22.95 3.67
CA GLY A 19 1.68 -23.59 2.42
C GLY A 19 1.91 -22.75 1.17
N ASP A 20 1.77 -23.36 -0.01
CA ASP A 20 1.81 -22.66 -1.29
C ASP A 20 0.50 -21.87 -1.55
N ALA A 21 0.52 -21.01 -2.57
CA ALA A 21 -0.62 -20.17 -2.93
C ALA A 21 -1.88 -21.00 -3.28
N GLU A 22 -1.73 -22.23 -3.78
CA GLU A 22 -2.87 -23.12 -4.04
C GLU A 22 -3.49 -23.63 -2.74
N PHE A 23 -2.67 -23.98 -1.76
CA PHE A 23 -3.11 -24.44 -0.45
C PHE A 23 -3.82 -23.33 0.33
N GLN A 24 -3.26 -22.11 0.31
CA GLN A 24 -3.94 -20.94 0.87
C GLN A 24 -5.30 -20.72 0.21
N LYS A 25 -5.38 -20.78 -1.12
CA LYS A 25 -6.66 -20.66 -1.86
C LYS A 25 -7.68 -21.72 -1.45
N LYS A 26 -7.25 -22.99 -1.28
CA LYS A 26 -8.11 -24.08 -0.78
C LYS A 26 -8.62 -23.80 0.64
N CYS A 27 -7.77 -23.31 1.54
CA CYS A 27 -8.14 -22.95 2.90
C CYS A 27 -9.18 -21.82 2.92
N LEU A 28 -8.95 -20.73 2.16
CA LEU A 28 -9.87 -19.61 2.05
C LEU A 28 -11.24 -20.03 1.49
N ASN A 29 -11.26 -20.83 0.43
CA ASN A 29 -12.50 -21.35 -0.15
C ASN A 29 -13.29 -22.22 0.84
N LYS A 30 -12.59 -23.06 1.63
CA LYS A 30 -13.24 -23.88 2.64
C LYS A 30 -13.80 -23.03 3.79
N MET A 31 -13.09 -21.98 4.22
CA MET A 31 -13.59 -21.04 5.22
C MET A 31 -14.87 -20.34 4.75
N GLN A 32 -14.90 -19.93 3.48
CA GLN A 32 -16.09 -19.32 2.88
C GLN A 32 -17.29 -20.28 2.85
N SER A 33 -17.07 -21.56 2.50
CA SER A 33 -18.15 -22.57 2.52
C SER A 33 -18.69 -22.79 3.93
N VAL A 34 -17.79 -22.89 4.93
CA VAL A 34 -18.16 -23.08 6.34
C VAL A 34 -19.01 -21.92 6.86
N GLY A 35 -18.68 -20.68 6.49
CA GLY A 35 -19.50 -19.51 6.84
C GLY A 35 -20.90 -19.52 6.19
N GLN A 36 -21.04 -20.07 4.98
CA GLN A 36 -22.34 -20.20 4.31
C GLN A 36 -23.23 -21.31 4.88
N GLU A 37 -22.63 -22.32 5.51
CA GLU A 37 -23.33 -23.43 6.17
C GLU A 37 -23.97 -23.01 7.53
N GLY A 38 -24.00 -21.72 7.86
CA GLY A 38 -24.62 -21.18 9.08
C GLY A 38 -23.74 -21.23 10.33
N ARG A 39 -22.44 -21.52 10.17
CA ARG A 39 -21.48 -21.58 11.28
C ARG A 39 -20.84 -20.22 11.51
N THR A 40 -20.43 -19.96 12.76
CA THR A 40 -19.72 -18.71 13.09
C THR A 40 -18.24 -18.88 12.85
N VAL A 41 -17.65 -17.99 12.03
CA VAL A 41 -16.20 -17.93 11.81
C VAL A 41 -15.68 -16.63 12.40
N LEU A 42 -14.77 -16.73 13.38
CA LEU A 42 -14.02 -15.59 13.89
C LEU A 42 -12.62 -15.63 13.26
N PHE A 43 -12.41 -14.74 12.30
CA PHE A 43 -11.17 -14.61 11.55
C PHE A 43 -10.38 -13.39 12.03
N VAL A 44 -9.19 -13.64 12.56
CA VAL A 44 -8.24 -12.62 13.01
C VAL A 44 -7.10 -12.58 12.00
N SER A 45 -6.91 -11.43 11.37
CA SER A 45 -5.86 -11.25 10.36
C SER A 45 -5.57 -9.77 10.15
N HIS A 46 -4.30 -9.47 9.87
CA HIS A 46 -3.88 -8.18 9.30
C HIS A 46 -4.03 -8.13 7.77
N ASN A 47 -4.35 -9.25 7.11
CA ASN A 47 -4.53 -9.31 5.66
C ASN A 47 -5.90 -8.74 5.28
N ILE A 48 -5.92 -7.44 5.00
CA ILE A 48 -7.12 -6.67 4.66
C ILE A 48 -7.88 -7.24 3.44
N PRO A 49 -7.22 -7.71 2.36
CA PRO A 49 -7.93 -8.38 1.28
C PRO A 49 -8.70 -9.64 1.70
N ALA A 50 -8.11 -10.48 2.56
CA ALA A 50 -8.77 -11.66 3.09
C ALA A 50 -9.97 -11.28 3.98
N VAL A 51 -9.80 -10.27 4.85
CA VAL A 51 -10.90 -9.74 5.68
C VAL A 51 -12.04 -9.22 4.82
N THR A 52 -11.74 -8.46 3.76
CA THR A 52 -12.73 -7.88 2.86
C THR A 52 -13.51 -8.95 2.10
N ARG A 53 -12.86 -10.06 1.72
CA ARG A 53 -13.49 -11.16 0.96
C ARG A 53 -14.27 -12.14 1.83
N LEU A 54 -13.75 -12.48 3.00
CA LEU A 54 -14.29 -13.56 3.82
C LEU A 54 -15.28 -13.08 4.86
N CYS A 55 -15.17 -11.84 5.33
CA CYS A 55 -15.96 -11.33 6.43
C CYS A 55 -17.03 -10.36 5.93
N SER A 56 -18.27 -10.54 6.36
CA SER A 56 -19.35 -9.56 6.17
C SER A 56 -19.34 -8.45 7.22
N ARG A 57 -18.78 -8.72 8.39
CA ARG A 57 -18.58 -7.80 9.52
C ARG A 57 -17.13 -7.86 9.99
N ALA A 58 -16.55 -6.73 10.35
CA ALA A 58 -15.24 -6.65 10.97
C ALA A 58 -15.29 -5.84 12.25
N ILE A 59 -14.35 -6.11 13.16
CA ILE A 59 -14.13 -5.36 14.38
C ILE A 59 -12.68 -4.90 14.35
N LEU A 60 -12.46 -3.58 14.43
CA LEU A 60 -11.13 -3.00 14.46
C LEU A 60 -10.72 -2.76 15.90
N LEU A 61 -9.56 -3.29 16.27
CA LEU A 61 -8.95 -3.15 17.58
C LEU A 61 -7.73 -2.25 17.52
N ASN A 62 -7.61 -1.34 18.48
CA ASN A 62 -6.40 -0.56 18.72
C ASN A 62 -6.14 -0.47 20.23
N HIS A 63 -4.94 -0.80 20.70
CA HIS A 63 -4.59 -0.81 22.12
C HIS A 63 -5.64 -1.51 23.01
N SER A 64 -6.07 -2.72 22.61
CA SER A 64 -7.10 -3.51 23.30
C SER A 64 -8.50 -2.87 23.38
N MET A 65 -8.74 -1.78 22.64
CA MET A 65 -10.03 -1.11 22.53
C MET A 65 -10.65 -1.37 21.16
N ILE A 66 -11.96 -1.60 21.11
CA ILE A 66 -12.72 -1.60 19.86
C ILE A 66 -12.86 -0.15 19.40
N ILE A 67 -12.29 0.17 18.26
CA ILE A 67 -12.35 1.52 17.67
C ILE A 67 -13.35 1.61 16.51
N ASP A 68 -13.70 0.48 15.88
CA ASP A 68 -14.81 0.41 14.92
C ASP A 68 -15.40 -1.02 14.86
N ASP A 69 -16.68 -1.11 14.51
CA ASP A 69 -17.44 -2.35 14.37
C ASP A 69 -18.55 -2.14 13.36
N GLY A 70 -18.64 -3.02 12.36
CA GLY A 70 -19.67 -2.94 11.33
C GLY A 70 -19.32 -3.71 10.06
N PRO A 71 -19.94 -3.37 8.92
CA PRO A 71 -19.64 -3.99 7.63
C PRO A 71 -18.14 -3.94 7.34
N SER A 72 -17.56 -5.05 6.92
CA SER A 72 -16.11 -5.19 6.70
C SER A 72 -15.54 -4.07 5.81
N ALA A 73 -16.21 -3.75 4.71
CA ALA A 73 -15.79 -2.67 3.80
C ALA A 73 -15.69 -1.29 4.49
N LYS A 74 -16.62 -0.96 5.39
CA LYS A 74 -16.59 0.30 6.16
C LYS A 74 -15.42 0.30 7.14
N VAL A 75 -15.28 -0.78 7.91
CA VAL A 75 -14.27 -0.91 8.96
C VAL A 75 -12.86 -0.93 8.36
N VAL A 76 -12.67 -1.62 7.23
CA VAL A 76 -11.43 -1.62 6.45
C VAL A 76 -11.10 -0.22 5.95
N LYS A 77 -12.06 0.50 5.36
CA LYS A 77 -11.85 1.89 4.96
C LYS A 77 -11.39 2.74 6.15
N ASN A 78 -12.07 2.62 7.29
CA ASN A 78 -11.73 3.36 8.49
C ASN A 78 -10.33 3.00 9.01
N TYR A 79 -9.97 1.71 9.00
CA TYR A 79 -8.63 1.24 9.34
C TYR A 79 -7.54 1.93 8.51
N LEU A 80 -7.69 1.94 7.18
CA LEU A 80 -6.73 2.54 6.24
C LEU A 80 -6.63 4.06 6.36
N THR A 81 -7.72 4.73 6.75
CA THR A 81 -7.77 6.18 6.93
C THR A 81 -7.43 6.66 8.35
N SER A 82 -7.40 5.75 9.33
CA SER A 82 -7.12 6.09 10.73
C SER A 82 -5.63 6.30 11.00
N ASP A 83 -5.28 6.98 12.09
CA ASP A 83 -3.90 7.16 12.60
C ASP A 83 -3.15 5.82 12.87
N VAL A 84 -3.82 4.68 12.74
CA VAL A 84 -3.23 3.35 12.82
C VAL A 84 -2.51 2.97 11.52
N GLY A 85 -2.85 3.61 10.40
CA GLY A 85 -2.28 3.36 9.07
C GLY A 85 -1.63 4.60 8.44
N VAL A 86 -0.77 4.37 7.46
CA VAL A 86 -0.14 5.44 6.67
C VAL A 86 -1.12 5.82 5.55
N PRO A 87 -1.58 7.07 5.43
CA PRO A 87 -2.62 7.38 4.46
C PRO A 87 -2.12 7.26 3.01
N ALA A 88 -3.04 7.09 2.07
CA ALA A 88 -2.73 7.04 0.63
C ALA A 88 -2.29 8.39 0.05
N ALA A 89 -2.40 9.47 0.84
CA ALA A 89 -1.89 10.79 0.51
C ALA A 89 -1.39 11.50 1.77
N ARG A 90 -0.25 12.17 1.66
CA ARG A 90 0.30 13.08 2.67
C ARG A 90 0.74 14.38 2.02
N GLU A 91 0.51 15.47 2.73
CA GLU A 91 0.97 16.79 2.33
C GLU A 91 1.63 17.47 3.54
N TRP A 92 2.79 18.07 3.30
CA TRP A 92 3.56 18.83 4.28
C TRP A 92 3.54 20.31 3.91
N SER A 93 2.46 20.97 4.31
CA SER A 93 2.25 22.40 4.04
C SER A 93 3.22 23.30 4.82
N ASN A 94 3.66 22.85 6.01
CA ASN A 94 4.62 23.57 6.85
C ASN A 94 6.05 23.10 6.58
N VAL A 95 6.97 24.07 6.37
CA VAL A 95 8.40 23.81 6.10
C VAL A 95 9.08 22.97 7.19
N PRO A 96 8.90 23.24 8.50
CA PRO A 96 9.61 22.49 9.54
C PRO A 96 9.21 21.02 9.66
N THR A 97 8.00 20.67 9.22
CA THR A 97 7.46 19.31 9.30
C THR A 97 7.72 18.50 8.02
N ALA A 98 8.15 19.15 6.94
CA ALA A 98 8.38 18.52 5.66
C ALA A 98 9.70 17.75 5.66
N PRO A 99 9.74 16.49 5.17
CA PRO A 99 10.97 15.73 5.02
C PRO A 99 11.94 16.53 4.14
N SER A 100 13.08 16.91 4.71
CA SER A 100 14.03 17.84 4.08
C SER A 100 15.45 17.34 4.27
N GLY A 101 16.26 17.50 3.23
CA GLY A 101 17.70 17.25 3.23
C GLY A 101 18.47 18.57 3.17
N GLU A 102 19.72 18.50 2.71
CA GLU A 102 20.51 19.70 2.42
C GLU A 102 20.05 20.36 1.12
N PHE A 103 19.70 19.57 0.10
CA PHE A 103 19.44 20.05 -1.25
C PHE A 103 17.96 20.05 -1.64
N THR A 104 17.17 19.19 -1.01
CA THR A 104 15.80 18.92 -1.41
C THR A 104 14.81 18.85 -0.26
N ARG A 105 13.52 18.90 -0.60
CA ARG A 105 12.42 18.71 0.34
C ARG A 105 11.22 18.06 -0.34
N ILE A 106 10.60 17.11 0.34
CA ILE A 106 9.33 16.49 -0.06
C ILE A 106 8.17 17.38 0.42
N ARG A 107 7.19 17.64 -0.46
CA ARG A 107 6.03 18.49 -0.18
C ARG A 107 4.72 17.72 -0.13
N ALA A 108 4.56 16.73 -1.00
CA ALA A 108 3.41 15.84 -0.95
C ALA A 108 3.74 14.52 -1.62
N VAL A 109 3.11 13.46 -1.15
CA VAL A 109 3.11 12.14 -1.80
C VAL A 109 1.68 11.65 -1.84
N ARG A 110 1.23 11.12 -2.98
CA ARG A 110 -0.12 10.55 -3.11
C ARG A 110 -0.19 9.45 -4.16
N VAL A 111 -1.11 8.52 -3.92
CA VAL A 111 -1.62 7.62 -4.94
C VAL A 111 -2.71 8.34 -5.74
N LYS A 112 -2.68 8.21 -7.07
CA LYS A 112 -3.70 8.80 -7.95
C LYS A 112 -4.13 7.86 -9.07
N THR A 113 -5.34 8.08 -9.56
CA THR A 113 -5.85 7.48 -10.80
C THR A 113 -5.25 8.20 -12.03
N GLU A 114 -5.49 7.64 -13.22
CA GLU A 114 -5.14 8.29 -14.49
C GLU A 114 -5.78 9.67 -14.67
N ASN A 115 -6.96 9.88 -14.07
CA ASN A 115 -7.66 11.17 -14.07
C ASN A 115 -7.12 12.16 -13.03
N GLY A 116 -6.16 11.74 -12.19
CA GLY A 116 -5.54 12.58 -11.16
C GLY A 116 -6.26 12.63 -9.81
N GLU A 117 -7.31 11.82 -9.64
CA GLU A 117 -8.06 11.72 -8.38
C GLU A 117 -7.29 10.86 -7.36
N GLY A 118 -7.33 11.23 -6.09
CA GLY A 118 -6.71 10.44 -5.01
C GLY A 118 -7.48 9.14 -4.76
N ILE A 119 -6.76 8.05 -4.54
CA ILE A 119 -7.32 6.71 -4.36
C ILE A 119 -6.53 5.93 -3.30
N ASP A 120 -7.21 5.17 -2.45
CA ASP A 120 -6.57 4.35 -1.39
C ASP A 120 -6.73 2.84 -1.63
N THR A 121 -7.65 2.45 -2.51
CA THR A 121 -7.97 1.07 -2.86
C THR A 121 -8.01 0.94 -4.37
N ILE A 122 -7.13 0.14 -4.92
CA ILE A 122 -6.90 0.01 -6.36
C ILE A 122 -7.28 -1.40 -6.81
N ASP A 123 -8.09 -1.47 -7.85
CA ASP A 123 -8.32 -2.72 -8.57
C ASP A 123 -7.04 -3.16 -9.29
N ILE A 124 -6.62 -4.41 -9.08
CA ILE A 124 -5.38 -4.98 -9.64
C ILE A 124 -5.22 -4.74 -11.14
N ARG A 125 -6.31 -4.68 -11.91
CA ARG A 125 -6.28 -4.53 -13.37
C ARG A 125 -6.05 -3.10 -13.83
N ARG A 126 -6.22 -2.11 -12.95
CA ARG A 126 -6.13 -0.70 -13.29
C ARG A 126 -4.74 -0.15 -13.06
N SER A 127 -4.28 0.66 -14.00
CA SER A 127 -3.08 1.46 -13.82
C SER A 127 -3.31 2.55 -12.77
N PHE A 128 -2.26 2.89 -12.03
CA PHE A 128 -2.30 3.97 -11.04
C PHE A 128 -0.94 4.67 -10.97
N GLY A 129 -0.92 5.88 -10.42
CA GLY A 129 0.28 6.70 -10.31
C GLY A 129 0.65 6.94 -8.85
N ILE A 130 1.93 6.81 -8.53
CA ILE A 130 2.50 7.37 -7.31
C ILE A 130 3.11 8.73 -7.65
N GLU A 131 2.53 9.80 -7.12
CA GLU A 131 3.00 11.17 -7.36
C GLU A 131 3.75 11.70 -6.14
N MET A 132 4.92 12.28 -6.40
CA MET A 132 5.68 13.07 -5.44
C MET A 132 5.76 14.53 -5.93
N LEU A 133 5.36 15.45 -5.06
CA LEU A 133 5.70 16.87 -5.17
C LEU A 133 6.90 17.15 -4.28
N TRP A 134 7.91 17.77 -4.85
CA TRP A 134 9.17 18.03 -4.17
C TRP A 134 9.80 19.33 -4.66
N GLU A 135 10.82 19.79 -3.97
CA GLU A 135 11.53 21.02 -4.32
C GLU A 135 13.04 20.87 -4.16
N VAL A 136 13.77 21.59 -5.01
CA VAL A 136 15.20 21.81 -4.89
C VAL A 136 15.40 23.14 -4.17
N ILE A 137 15.89 23.09 -2.94
CA ILE A 137 16.17 24.25 -2.08
C ILE A 137 17.62 24.75 -2.25
N LYS A 138 18.53 23.88 -2.71
CA LYS A 138 19.91 24.22 -3.08
C LYS A 138 20.28 23.47 -4.36
N SER A 139 20.65 24.21 -5.40
CA SER A 139 21.00 23.68 -6.72
C SER A 139 22.49 23.33 -6.79
N GLY A 140 22.89 22.55 -7.80
CA GLY A 140 24.29 22.18 -8.07
C GLY A 140 24.53 20.69 -8.19
N HIS A 141 23.50 19.87 -7.93
CA HIS A 141 23.58 18.42 -7.88
C HIS A 141 22.56 17.79 -8.85
N ASP A 142 22.91 16.62 -9.37
CA ASP A 142 21.99 15.70 -10.05
C ASP A 142 21.11 15.02 -8.99
N LEU A 143 19.85 15.46 -8.91
CA LEU A 143 18.89 15.05 -7.89
C LEU A 143 17.73 14.30 -8.56
N SER A 144 17.41 13.11 -8.04
CA SER A 144 16.34 12.27 -8.58
C SER A 144 15.40 11.71 -7.51
N PRO A 145 14.08 11.66 -7.79
CA PRO A 145 13.11 10.98 -6.95
C PRO A 145 13.15 9.47 -7.15
N HIS A 146 13.09 8.73 -6.05
CA HIS A 146 13.03 7.27 -6.03
C HIS A 146 11.82 6.83 -5.20
N PHE A 147 11.22 5.71 -5.59
CA PHE A 147 10.12 5.06 -4.88
C PHE A 147 10.49 3.61 -4.61
N SER A 148 10.34 3.17 -3.36
CA SER A 148 10.45 1.75 -2.99
C SER A 148 9.10 1.24 -2.53
N PHE A 149 8.66 0.13 -3.11
CA PHE A 149 7.39 -0.51 -2.79
C PHE A 149 7.64 -1.69 -1.88
N ASN A 150 7.05 -1.69 -0.69
CA ASN A 150 7.19 -2.73 0.32
C ASN A 150 5.81 -3.37 0.59
N ASN A 151 5.77 -4.67 0.85
CA ASN A 151 4.54 -5.36 1.26
C ASN A 151 4.27 -5.19 2.78
N GLU A 152 3.18 -5.77 3.27
CA GLU A 152 2.80 -5.77 4.69
C GLU A 152 3.79 -6.46 5.63
N SER A 153 4.58 -7.41 5.12
CA SER A 153 5.67 -8.07 5.85
C SER A 153 6.95 -7.21 5.93
N GLY A 154 7.00 -6.08 5.22
CA GLY A 154 8.19 -5.24 5.09
C GLY A 154 9.19 -5.71 4.03
N ASP A 155 8.84 -6.71 3.21
CA ASP A 155 9.68 -7.14 2.08
C ASP A 155 9.62 -6.11 0.95
N LEU A 156 10.78 -5.82 0.38
CA LEU A 156 10.89 -4.99 -0.82
C LEU A 156 10.34 -5.74 -2.04
N VAL A 157 9.28 -5.22 -2.64
CA VAL A 157 8.68 -5.75 -3.86
C VAL A 157 9.46 -5.28 -5.07
N PHE A 158 9.62 -3.97 -5.24
CA PHE A 158 10.50 -3.38 -6.26
C PHE A 158 10.86 -1.93 -5.93
N VAL A 159 11.87 -1.42 -6.64
CA VAL A 159 12.28 -0.01 -6.61
C VAL A 159 12.12 0.57 -8.01
N THR A 160 11.70 1.82 -8.08
CA THR A 160 11.73 2.60 -9.31
C THR A 160 12.42 3.93 -9.08
N ILE A 161 13.18 4.35 -10.09
CA ILE A 161 14.01 5.55 -10.07
C ILE A 161 13.64 6.44 -11.26
N ASP A 162 13.95 7.73 -11.15
CA ASP A 162 13.75 8.64 -12.26
C ASP A 162 14.67 8.30 -13.45
N LEU A 163 14.06 7.90 -14.55
CA LEU A 163 14.73 7.59 -15.81
C LEU A 163 14.43 8.63 -16.90
N ASP A 164 13.78 9.75 -16.56
CA ASP A 164 13.45 10.81 -17.52
C ASP A 164 14.72 11.37 -18.18
N TYR A 165 14.79 11.26 -19.51
CA TYR A 165 15.94 11.71 -20.30
C TYR A 165 16.14 13.23 -20.24
N GLU A 166 15.09 13.99 -19.93
CA GLU A 166 15.22 15.44 -19.74
C GLU A 166 16.10 15.76 -18.53
N TRP A 167 16.19 14.86 -17.56
CA TRP A 167 16.77 15.14 -16.26
C TRP A 167 17.90 14.22 -15.85
N ARG A 168 17.94 13.00 -16.39
CA ARG A 168 18.95 12.00 -16.08
C ARG A 168 20.35 12.53 -16.33
N GLY A 169 21.20 12.51 -15.30
CA GLY A 169 22.58 12.99 -15.40
C GLY A 169 22.73 14.50 -15.38
N LYS A 170 21.65 15.27 -15.12
CA LYS A 170 21.64 16.73 -15.19
C LYS A 170 21.39 17.35 -13.83
N ILE A 171 22.04 18.49 -13.60
CA ILE A 171 21.82 19.31 -12.41
C ILE A 171 20.40 19.85 -12.42
N ARG A 172 19.66 19.65 -11.34
CA ARG A 172 18.31 20.21 -11.17
C ARG A 172 18.40 21.69 -10.75
N PRO A 173 17.68 22.61 -11.42
CA PRO A 173 17.62 23.99 -10.98
C PRO A 173 16.80 24.13 -9.70
N LEU A 174 16.96 25.27 -9.00
CA LEU A 174 16.07 25.65 -7.90
C LEU A 174 14.61 25.70 -8.39
N GLY A 175 13.70 25.09 -7.64
CA GLY A 175 12.29 25.08 -8.02
C GLY A 175 11.51 23.91 -7.46
N ARG A 176 10.22 23.86 -7.84
CA ARG A 176 9.32 22.78 -7.50
C ARG A 176 9.18 21.83 -8.67
N PHE A 177 9.16 20.55 -8.36
CA PHE A 177 9.07 19.46 -9.30
C PHE A 177 7.93 18.54 -8.92
N ARG A 178 7.37 17.91 -9.95
CA ARG A 178 6.37 16.87 -9.83
C ARG A 178 6.88 15.66 -10.57
N SER A 179 6.90 14.53 -9.90
CA SER A 179 7.34 13.26 -10.48
C SER A 179 6.26 12.23 -10.23
N THR A 180 5.93 11.43 -11.24
CA THR A 180 4.91 10.38 -11.13
C THR A 180 5.49 9.08 -11.66
N ALA A 181 5.50 8.05 -10.83
CA ALA A 181 5.74 6.68 -11.26
C ALA A 181 4.40 6.04 -11.60
N TRP A 182 4.18 5.69 -12.86
CA TRP A 182 2.99 4.96 -13.30
C TRP A 182 3.23 3.46 -13.18
N VAL A 183 2.37 2.81 -12.40
CA VAL A 183 2.35 1.36 -12.22
C VAL A 183 1.25 0.79 -13.14
N PRO A 184 1.60 -0.07 -14.11
CA PRO A 184 0.61 -0.69 -14.96
C PRO A 184 -0.26 -1.67 -14.18
N GLY A 185 -1.51 -1.84 -14.62
CA GLY A 185 -2.38 -2.90 -14.12
C GLY A 185 -1.77 -4.29 -14.29
N ASN A 186 -2.19 -5.23 -13.45
CA ASN A 186 -1.75 -6.62 -13.37
C ASN A 186 -0.26 -6.81 -13.04
N LEU A 187 0.45 -5.76 -12.60
CA LEU A 187 1.86 -5.89 -12.17
C LEU A 187 1.99 -6.45 -10.75
N LEU A 188 1.09 -6.03 -9.86
CA LEU A 188 1.18 -6.28 -8.42
C LEU A 188 0.22 -7.38 -7.99
N ALA A 189 0.59 -8.12 -6.94
CA ALA A 189 -0.35 -9.00 -6.25
C ALA A 189 -1.29 -8.19 -5.35
N GLU A 190 -2.40 -8.82 -4.98
CA GLU A 190 -3.34 -8.31 -3.98
C GLU A 190 -2.67 -8.19 -2.61
N GLY A 191 -2.97 -7.11 -1.87
CA GLY A 191 -2.32 -6.83 -0.59
C GLY A 191 -2.23 -5.36 -0.23
N LEU A 192 -1.83 -5.10 1.02
CA LEU A 192 -1.43 -3.77 1.45
C LEU A 192 0.01 -3.49 0.98
N LEU A 193 0.20 -2.34 0.35
CA LEU A 193 1.51 -1.85 -0.06
C LEU A 193 1.84 -0.54 0.64
N TYR A 194 3.10 -0.44 1.03
CA TYR A 194 3.72 0.78 1.56
C TYR A 194 4.70 1.32 0.54
N VAL A 195 4.75 2.64 0.39
CA VAL A 195 5.72 3.30 -0.47
C VAL A 195 6.62 4.18 0.36
N ASP A 196 7.92 3.91 0.28
CA ASP A 196 8.96 4.81 0.74
C ASP A 196 9.31 5.78 -0.38
N CYS A 197 9.57 7.03 0.00
CA CYS A 197 9.93 8.08 -0.94
C CYS A 197 11.30 8.64 -0.58
N PHE A 198 12.14 8.82 -1.61
CA PHE A 198 13.49 9.37 -1.44
C PHE A 198 13.75 10.43 -2.49
N LEU A 199 14.52 11.43 -2.10
CA LEU A 199 15.23 12.31 -3.01
C LEU A 199 16.71 11.97 -2.88
N TYR A 200 17.28 11.45 -3.98
CA TYR A 200 18.62 10.92 -4.02
C TYR A 200 19.55 11.90 -4.73
N ASP A 201 20.73 12.08 -4.18
CA ASP A 201 21.81 12.83 -4.80
C ASP A 201 22.71 11.87 -5.56
N ASN A 202 22.58 11.88 -6.89
CA ASN A 202 23.39 11.03 -7.78
C ASN A 202 24.84 11.54 -7.90
N THR A 203 25.10 12.81 -7.56
CA THR A 203 26.44 13.42 -7.58
C THR A 203 27.27 12.93 -6.41
N LEU A 204 26.69 12.91 -5.21
CA LEU A 204 27.32 12.41 -4.00
C LEU A 204 27.10 10.91 -3.77
N ASN A 205 26.18 10.31 -4.52
CA ASN A 205 25.73 8.93 -4.40
C ASN A 205 25.22 8.60 -2.98
N VAL A 206 24.36 9.46 -2.43
CA VAL A 206 23.72 9.29 -1.12
C VAL A 206 22.27 9.80 -1.15
N PRO A 207 21.37 9.30 -0.29
CA PRO A 207 20.07 9.92 -0.09
C PRO A 207 20.22 11.32 0.53
N ASP A 208 19.57 12.34 -0.05
CA ASP A 208 19.52 13.68 0.53
C ASP A 208 18.39 13.79 1.55
N CYS A 209 17.20 13.27 1.22
CA CYS A 209 16.10 13.12 2.18
C CYS A 209 15.19 11.94 1.86
N SER A 210 14.45 11.47 2.87
CA SER A 210 13.52 10.36 2.71
C SER A 210 12.35 10.44 3.69
N GLU A 211 11.23 9.84 3.31
CA GLU A 211 10.10 9.56 4.20
C GLU A 211 9.75 8.07 4.09
N LYS A 212 9.67 7.39 5.25
CA LYS A 212 9.46 5.94 5.34
C LYS A 212 8.55 5.54 6.50
N PRO A 213 7.44 4.85 6.24
CA PRO A 213 6.71 4.85 4.98
C PRO A 213 6.15 6.25 4.66
N ALA A 214 6.12 6.62 3.39
CA ALA A 214 5.51 7.87 2.94
C ALA A 214 3.99 7.74 2.80
N ILE A 215 3.50 6.70 2.13
CA ILE A 215 2.06 6.44 1.93
C ILE A 215 1.80 4.93 1.97
N SER A 216 0.54 4.53 2.16
CA SER A 216 0.11 3.14 1.93
C SER A 216 -1.21 3.07 1.16
N PHE A 217 -1.44 1.96 0.46
CA PHE A 217 -2.67 1.71 -0.30
C PHE A 217 -2.92 0.22 -0.48
N GLN A 218 -4.17 -0.14 -0.77
CA GLN A 218 -4.60 -1.51 -1.01
C GLN A 218 -4.67 -1.83 -2.50
N ILE A 219 -4.14 -2.99 -2.89
CA ILE A 219 -4.50 -3.65 -4.15
C ILE A 219 -5.56 -4.71 -3.84
N VAL A 220 -6.67 -4.69 -4.58
CA VAL A 220 -7.76 -5.66 -4.46
C VAL A 220 -7.99 -6.37 -5.80
N ASP A 221 -8.32 -7.67 -5.75
CA ASP A 221 -8.80 -8.42 -6.91
C ASP A 221 -10.28 -8.73 -6.72
N THR A 222 -11.15 -8.09 -7.50
CA THR A 222 -12.60 -8.31 -7.42
C THR A 222 -13.02 -9.70 -7.93
N CYS A 223 -12.09 -10.50 -8.46
CA CYS A 223 -12.35 -11.83 -9.02
C CYS A 223 -13.36 -11.81 -10.19
N GLU A 224 -13.47 -10.68 -10.88
CA GLU A 224 -14.26 -10.51 -12.09
C GLU A 224 -13.32 -10.30 -13.28
N GLY A 225 -13.58 -10.93 -14.43
CA GLY A 225 -12.78 -10.76 -15.65
C GLY A 225 -11.35 -11.33 -15.58
N ASP A 226 -10.48 -10.88 -16.50
CA ASP A 226 -9.10 -11.36 -16.63
C ASP A 226 -8.18 -10.64 -15.62
N SER A 227 -7.88 -11.29 -14.49
CA SER A 227 -6.88 -10.81 -13.52
C SER A 227 -5.54 -11.53 -13.71
N ALA A 228 -4.47 -11.02 -13.08
CA ALA A 228 -3.14 -11.68 -13.09
C ALA A 228 -3.14 -13.13 -12.55
N ARG A 229 -4.27 -13.61 -12.00
CA ARG A 229 -4.46 -14.99 -11.55
C ARG A 229 -4.99 -15.95 -12.62
N GLY A 230 -5.31 -15.46 -13.83
CA GLY A 230 -5.87 -16.24 -14.94
C GLY A 230 -7.38 -16.33 -14.88
#